data_AF-A0A561TX70-F1
#
_entry.id   AF-A0A561TX70-F1
#
_cell.length_a   1.000
_cell.length_b   1.000
_cell.length_c   1.000
_cell.angle_alpha   90.00
_cell.angle_beta   90.00
_cell.angle_gamma   90.00
#
_symmetry.space_group_name_H-M   'P 1'
#
loop_
_entity.id
_entity.type
_entity.pdbx_description
1 polymer ?
#
loop_
_entity_poly.entity_id
_entity_poly.type
_entity_poly.pdbx_seq_one_letter_code
_entity_poly.pdbx_strand_id
1 'polypeptide(L)'
;MPLPLGGAKGSGMSLAFELITSVLVGAPIFSAFHSGDPQGRKHRQNALIVAIDPAAFGDPDAFVASVDTTLDTLKRLPPAAAADGVHYPGERSAATAAVRAGSAIAVAPKVWQQLTAAAEAGITVPGVL
;
A
#
# COMPACT_ATOMS: atom_id res chain seq x y z
N MET A 1 1.70 -8.81 -18.83
CA MET A 1 0.92 -8.97 -17.57
C MET A 1 1.87 -9.50 -16.51
N PRO A 2 1.99 -8.83 -15.35
CA PRO A 2 2.78 -9.38 -14.24
C PRO A 2 2.20 -10.74 -13.80
N LEU A 3 3.06 -11.61 -13.25
CA LEU A 3 2.63 -12.86 -12.65
C LEU A 3 2.07 -12.62 -11.23
N PRO A 4 1.09 -13.41 -10.79
CA PRO A 4 0.53 -13.29 -9.45
C PRO A 4 1.54 -13.69 -8.37
N LEU A 5 1.58 -12.92 -7.28
CA LEU A 5 2.39 -13.24 -6.10
C LEU A 5 1.99 -14.61 -5.53
N GLY A 6 2.92 -15.56 -5.43
CA GLY A 6 2.61 -16.89 -4.89
C GLY A 6 1.67 -17.74 -5.76
N GLY A 7 1.60 -17.46 -7.07
CA GLY A 7 0.88 -18.29 -8.03
C GLY A 7 -0.63 -18.30 -7.82
N ALA A 8 -1.24 -19.49 -7.77
CA ALA A 8 -2.69 -19.66 -7.67
C ALA A 8 -3.30 -18.94 -6.44
N LYS A 9 -2.57 -18.85 -5.32
CA LYS A 9 -3.03 -18.10 -4.13
C LYS A 9 -3.14 -16.61 -4.41
N GLY A 10 -2.16 -16.02 -5.09
CA GLY A 10 -2.21 -14.61 -5.49
C GLY A 10 -3.32 -14.32 -6.50
N SER A 11 -3.53 -15.22 -7.46
CA SER A 11 -4.64 -15.09 -8.41
C SER A 11 -6.00 -15.13 -7.72
N GLY A 12 -6.18 -16.07 -6.78
CA GLY A 12 -7.41 -16.18 -5.98
C GLY A 12 -7.69 -14.92 -5.17
N MET A 13 -6.66 -14.37 -4.51
CA MET A 13 -6.78 -13.10 -3.77
C MET A 13 -7.12 -11.92 -4.68
N SER A 14 -6.51 -11.82 -5.85
CA SER A 14 -6.81 -10.78 -6.85
C SER A 14 -8.27 -10.83 -7.31
N LEU A 15 -8.78 -12.04 -7.59
CA LEU A 15 -10.18 -12.24 -7.95
C LEU A 15 -11.12 -11.85 -6.79
N ALA A 16 -10.81 -12.28 -5.57
CA ALA A 16 -11.61 -11.93 -4.40
C ALA A 16 -11.70 -10.41 -4.22
N PHE A 17 -10.58 -9.68 -4.38
CA PHE A 17 -10.59 -8.22 -4.33
C PHE A 17 -11.45 -7.60 -5.41
N GLU A 18 -11.31 -8.01 -6.67
CA GLU A 18 -12.19 -7.52 -7.74
C GLU A 18 -13.67 -7.75 -7.42
N LEU A 19 -14.03 -8.91 -6.88
CA LEU A 19 -15.42 -9.20 -6.53
C LEU A 19 -15.95 -8.26 -5.44
N ILE A 20 -15.20 -8.04 -4.35
CA ILE A 20 -15.68 -7.25 -3.21
C ILE A 20 -15.52 -5.73 -3.39
N THR A 21 -14.49 -5.27 -4.12
CA THR A 21 -14.25 -3.84 -4.33
C THR A 21 -14.96 -3.30 -5.56
N SER A 22 -15.19 -4.14 -6.57
CA SER A 22 -15.68 -3.68 -7.88
C SER A 22 -17.05 -4.29 -8.23
N VAL A 23 -17.16 -5.62 -8.27
CA VAL A 23 -18.40 -6.28 -8.72
C VAL A 23 -19.55 -6.03 -7.75
N LEU A 24 -19.30 -6.15 -6.44
CA LEU A 24 -20.30 -5.95 -5.39
C LEU A 24 -20.98 -4.58 -5.45
N VAL A 25 -20.23 -3.55 -5.87
CA VAL A 25 -20.71 -2.16 -5.98
C VAL A 25 -21.14 -1.78 -7.41
N GLY A 26 -21.23 -2.75 -8.32
CA GLY A 26 -21.68 -2.53 -9.69
C GLY A 26 -20.68 -1.81 -10.59
N ALA A 27 -19.40 -1.79 -10.24
CA ALA A 27 -18.34 -1.10 -10.97
C ALA A 27 -17.20 -2.03 -11.42
N PRO A 28 -17.48 -3.14 -12.14
CA PRO A 28 -16.46 -4.12 -12.50
C PRO A 28 -15.34 -3.51 -13.37
N ILE A 29 -14.09 -3.84 -13.04
CA ILE A 29 -12.90 -3.39 -13.78
C ILE A 29 -12.41 -4.52 -14.70
N PHE A 30 -12.29 -5.74 -14.18
CA PHE A 30 -11.71 -6.85 -14.92
C PHE A 30 -12.55 -7.27 -16.12
N SER A 31 -13.85 -7.50 -15.93
CA SER A 31 -14.72 -7.92 -17.03
C SER A 31 -14.86 -6.80 -18.07
N ALA A 32 -15.01 -5.54 -17.65
CA ALA A 32 -15.06 -4.39 -18.56
C ALA A 32 -13.80 -4.32 -19.44
N PHE A 33 -12.61 -4.40 -18.85
CA PHE A 33 -11.34 -4.35 -19.56
C PHE A 33 -11.14 -5.49 -20.60
N HIS A 34 -11.72 -6.67 -20.33
CA HIS A 34 -11.58 -7.85 -21.20
C HIS A 34 -12.79 -8.12 -22.12
N SER A 35 -13.88 -7.38 -21.97
CA SER A 35 -15.14 -7.58 -22.74
C SER A 35 -15.16 -6.92 -24.13
N GLY A 36 -14.14 -6.12 -24.47
CA GLY A 36 -14.14 -5.31 -25.68
C GLY A 36 -14.89 -3.97 -25.54
N ASP A 37 -15.39 -3.63 -24.35
CA ASP A 37 -15.91 -2.30 -24.04
C ASP A 37 -14.83 -1.22 -24.29
N PRO A 38 -15.07 -0.24 -25.19
CA PRO A 38 -14.16 0.88 -25.42
C PRO A 38 -13.81 1.65 -24.14
N GLN A 39 -14.77 1.76 -23.21
CA GLN A 39 -14.59 2.44 -21.92
C GLN A 39 -13.89 1.54 -20.90
N GLY A 40 -13.84 0.23 -21.13
CA GLY A 40 -13.15 -0.74 -20.28
C GLY A 40 -11.63 -0.53 -20.19
N ARG A 41 -11.04 0.18 -21.16
CA ARG A 41 -9.61 0.53 -21.15
C ARG A 41 -9.29 1.82 -20.37
N LYS A 42 -10.30 2.60 -19.99
CA LYS A 42 -10.09 3.80 -19.17
C LYS A 42 -9.68 3.39 -17.76
N HIS A 43 -8.60 3.99 -17.25
CA HIS A 43 -8.14 3.72 -15.89
C HIS A 43 -9.24 4.04 -14.87
N ARG A 44 -9.50 3.08 -13.98
CA ARG A 44 -10.46 3.16 -12.88
C ARG A 44 -9.84 2.51 -11.66
N GLN A 45 -10.20 3.02 -10.49
CA GLN A 45 -9.78 2.45 -9.22
C GLN A 45 -10.99 2.44 -8.30
N ASN A 46 -11.30 1.25 -7.77
CA ASN A 46 -12.29 1.07 -6.73
C ASN A 46 -11.59 0.72 -5.42
N ALA A 47 -12.25 0.96 -4.30
CA ALA A 47 -11.73 0.63 -2.99
C ALA A 47 -12.87 0.15 -2.08
N LEU A 48 -12.54 -0.81 -1.22
CA LEU A 48 -13.32 -1.15 -0.04
C LEU A 48 -12.54 -0.67 1.18
N ILE A 49 -13.21 0.06 2.07
CA ILE A 49 -12.65 0.49 3.35
C ILE A 49 -13.44 -0.25 4.44
N VAL A 50 -12.74 -1.01 5.27
CA VAL A 50 -13.31 -1.73 6.42
C VAL A 50 -12.68 -1.16 7.68
N ALA A 51 -13.51 -0.61 8.57
CA ALA A 51 -13.10 -0.19 9.90
C ALA A 51 -13.70 -1.17 10.92
N ILE A 52 -12.84 -1.70 11.80
CA ILE A 52 -13.23 -2.63 12.85
C ILE A 52 -12.84 -1.98 14.18
N ASP A 53 -13.82 -1.78 15.05
CA ASP A 53 -13.59 -1.27 16.41
C ASP A 53 -13.22 -2.43 17.35
N PRO A 54 -12.00 -2.47 17.89
CA PRO A 54 -11.62 -3.51 18.86
C PRO A 54 -12.51 -3.53 20.11
N ALA A 55 -13.07 -2.39 20.52
CA ALA A 55 -13.96 -2.30 21.68
C ALA A 55 -15.26 -3.09 21.49
N ALA A 56 -15.65 -3.38 20.25
CA ALA A 56 -16.79 -4.24 19.95
C ALA A 56 -16.54 -5.73 20.28
N PHE A 57 -15.30 -6.12 20.57
CA PHE A 57 -14.90 -7.52 20.81
C PHE A 57 -14.32 -7.78 22.21
N GLY A 58 -14.20 -6.75 23.05
CA GLY A 58 -13.66 -6.88 24.40
C GLY A 58 -12.99 -5.59 24.89
N ASP A 59 -12.11 -5.74 25.87
CA ASP A 59 -11.30 -4.63 26.40
C ASP A 59 -10.23 -4.19 25.38
N PRO A 60 -10.27 -2.95 24.88
CA PRO A 60 -9.28 -2.42 23.94
C PRO A 60 -7.84 -2.45 24.49
N ASP A 61 -7.66 -2.24 25.79
CA ASP A 61 -6.32 -2.21 26.39
C ASP A 61 -5.71 -3.62 26.40
N ALA A 62 -6.54 -4.64 26.68
CA ALA A 62 -6.15 -6.03 26.56
C ALA A 62 -5.81 -6.43 25.10
N PHE A 63 -6.54 -5.88 24.12
CA PHE A 63 -6.23 -6.08 22.71
C PHE A 63 -4.86 -5.48 22.34
N VAL A 64 -4.60 -4.23 22.72
CA VAL A 64 -3.31 -3.56 22.47
C VAL A 64 -2.16 -4.34 23.11
N ALA A 65 -2.29 -4.74 24.38
CA ALA A 65 -1.26 -5.52 25.07
C ALA A 65 -0.98 -6.88 24.40
N SER A 66 -2.02 -7.51 23.83
CA SER A 66 -1.88 -8.76 23.08
C SER A 66 -1.19 -8.56 21.74
N VAL A 67 -1.46 -7.45 21.05
CA VAL A 67 -0.73 -7.04 19.83
C VAL A 67 0.74 -6.83 20.16
N ASP A 68 1.06 -6.05 21.18
CA ASP A 68 2.45 -5.79 21.60
C ASP A 68 3.19 -7.09 21.92
N THR A 69 2.59 -7.97 22.72
CA THR A 69 3.17 -9.28 23.06
C THR A 69 3.45 -10.12 21.81
N THR A 70 2.53 -10.10 20.84
CA THR A 70 2.68 -10.84 19.58
C THR A 70 3.83 -10.30 18.75
N LEU A 71 3.88 -8.98 18.57
CA LEU A 71 4.94 -8.31 17.80
C LEU A 71 6.30 -8.46 18.48
N ASP A 72 6.37 -8.34 19.80
CA ASP A 72 7.61 -8.56 20.55
C ASP A 72 8.13 -10.00 20.42
N THR A 73 7.22 -10.97 20.42
CA THR A 73 7.56 -12.38 20.24
C THR A 73 8.14 -12.65 18.86
N LEU A 74 7.50 -12.11 17.81
CA LEU A 74 8.01 -12.21 16.44
C LEU A 74 9.38 -11.51 16.27
N LYS A 75 9.61 -10.40 16.97
CA LYS A 75 10.90 -9.67 16.91
C LYS A 75 12.05 -10.45 17.49
N ARG A 76 11.80 -11.30 18.49
CA ARG A 76 12.80 -12.14 19.15
C ARG A 76 13.15 -13.41 18.39
N LEU A 77 12.45 -13.72 17.29
CA LEU A 77 12.78 -14.90 16.50
C LEU A 77 14.18 -14.77 15.88
N PRO A 78 14.95 -15.87 15.79
CA PRO A 78 16.24 -15.85 15.12
C PRO A 78 16.11 -15.33 13.68
N PRO A 79 16.89 -14.32 13.28
CA PRO A 79 16.84 -13.81 11.92
C PRO A 79 17.34 -14.87 10.92
N ALA A 80 16.82 -14.82 9.70
CA ALA A 80 17.38 -15.57 8.59
C ALA A 80 18.82 -15.09 8.29
N ALA A 81 19.62 -15.95 7.65
CA ALA A 81 20.97 -15.57 7.22
C ALA A 81 20.93 -14.29 6.36
N ALA A 82 21.79 -13.33 6.69
CA ALA A 82 21.87 -11.99 6.07
C ALA A 82 20.66 -11.07 6.29
N ALA A 83 19.70 -11.43 7.15
CA ALA A 83 18.66 -10.51 7.60
C ALA A 83 19.09 -9.74 8.85
N ASP A 84 18.70 -8.47 8.95
CA ASP A 84 18.92 -7.60 10.11
C ASP A 84 17.88 -7.80 11.23
N GLY A 85 16.82 -8.55 10.94
CA GLY A 85 15.74 -8.87 11.87
C GLY A 85 14.43 -9.18 11.17
N VAL A 86 13.41 -9.54 11.96
CA VAL A 86 12.02 -9.60 11.49
C VAL A 86 11.48 -8.17 11.43
N HIS A 87 10.74 -7.82 10.37
CA HIS A 87 10.08 -6.52 10.22
C HIS A 87 8.59 -6.71 9.97
N TYR A 88 7.76 -5.82 10.52
CA TYR A 88 6.31 -5.84 10.26
C TYR A 88 5.93 -4.97 9.08
N PRO A 89 4.81 -5.29 8.40
CA PRO A 89 4.21 -4.36 7.44
C PRO A 89 4.05 -2.98 8.06
N GLY A 90 4.57 -1.95 7.39
CA GLY A 90 4.54 -0.56 7.84
C GLY A 90 5.78 -0.09 8.61
N GLU A 91 6.55 -0.98 9.24
CA GLU A 91 7.67 -0.59 10.10
C GLU A 91 8.79 0.15 9.33
N ARG A 92 9.24 -0.42 8.21
CA ARG A 92 10.26 0.20 7.36
C ARG A 92 9.80 1.54 6.78
N SER A 93 8.52 1.64 6.43
CA SER A 93 7.92 2.86 5.91
C SER A 93 7.82 3.93 6.99
N ALA A 94 7.47 3.56 8.22
CA ALA A 94 7.44 4.46 9.37
C ALA A 94 8.84 4.99 9.71
N ALA A 95 9.85 4.11 9.72
CA ALA A 95 11.25 4.52 9.91
C ALA A 95 11.72 5.50 8.82
N THR A 96 11.40 5.20 7.55
CA THR A 96 11.72 6.09 6.42
C THR A 96 11.00 7.43 6.55
N ALA A 97 9.74 7.43 6.98
CA ALA A 97 8.94 8.64 7.17
C ALA A 97 9.52 9.52 8.28
N ALA A 98 9.93 8.93 9.41
CA ALA A 98 10.57 9.65 10.51
C ALA A 98 11.86 10.35 10.08
N VAL A 99 12.71 9.66 9.30
CA VAL A 99 13.94 10.24 8.73
C VAL A 99 13.60 11.39 7.78
N ARG A 100 12.65 11.18 6.85
CA ARG A 100 12.26 12.17 5.84
C ARG A 100 11.47 13.35 6.39
N ALA A 101 10.86 13.24 7.57
CA ALA A 101 10.17 14.35 8.22
C ALA A 101 11.14 15.49 8.60
N GLY A 102 12.41 15.18 8.88
CA GLY A 102 13.44 16.15 9.23
C GLY A 102 14.53 16.35 8.17
N SER A 103 14.41 15.75 6.99
CA SER A 103 15.44 15.78 5.95
C SER A 103 14.86 16.02 4.55
N ALA A 104 15.73 16.28 3.57
CA ALA A 104 15.31 16.45 2.18
C ALA A 104 14.73 15.15 1.60
N ILE A 105 13.68 15.27 0.79
CA ILE A 105 13.11 14.14 0.05
C ILE A 105 13.90 13.95 -1.24
N ALA A 106 14.59 12.82 -1.35
CA ALA A 106 15.29 12.47 -2.59
C ALA A 106 14.29 12.24 -3.73
N VAL A 107 14.40 13.05 -4.78
CA VAL A 107 13.65 12.90 -6.03
C VAL A 107 14.62 12.53 -7.14
N ALA A 108 14.30 11.49 -7.92
CA ALA A 108 15.14 11.10 -9.03
C ALA A 108 15.26 12.25 -10.05
N PRO A 109 16.45 12.54 -10.62
CA PRO A 109 16.66 13.70 -11.50
C PRO A 109 15.65 13.80 -12.65
N LYS A 110 15.32 12.65 -13.27
CA LYS A 110 14.31 12.59 -14.34
C LYS A 110 12.92 13.01 -13.87
N VAL A 111 12.51 12.55 -12.68
CA VAL A 111 11.21 12.92 -12.10
C VAL A 111 11.19 14.40 -11.78
N TRP A 112 12.28 14.93 -11.22
CA TRP A 112 12.39 16.37 -10.94
C TRP A 112 12.25 17.20 -12.21
N GLN A 113 12.96 16.85 -13.28
CA GLN A 113 12.85 17.50 -14.58
C GLN A 113 11.42 17.48 -15.13
N GLN A 114 10.72 16.35 -15.00
CA GLN A 114 9.32 16.23 -15.43
C GLN A 114 8.38 17.12 -14.60
N LEU A 115 8.58 17.17 -13.28
CA LEU A 115 7.79 18.03 -12.39
C LEU A 115 8.01 19.51 -12.70
N THR A 116 9.27 19.93 -12.91
CA THR A 116 9.58 21.32 -13.23
C THR A 116 9.10 21.72 -14.61
N ALA A 117 9.14 20.81 -15.59
CA ALA A 117 8.60 21.07 -16.93
C ALA A 117 7.07 21.15 -16.95
N ALA A 118 6.39 20.47 -16.04
CA ALA A 118 4.94 20.52 -15.88
C ALA A 118 4.46 21.70 -15.01
N ALA A 119 5.37 22.48 -14.41
CA ALA A 119 5.00 23.62 -13.60
C ALA A 119 4.36 24.72 -14.47
N GLU A 120 3.10 25.06 -14.18
CA GLU A 120 2.38 26.15 -14.83
C GLU A 120 2.84 27.52 -14.30
N ALA A 121 2.50 28.58 -15.04
CA ALA A 121 2.83 29.94 -14.64
C ALA A 121 2.25 30.28 -13.26
N GLY A 122 3.13 30.67 -12.33
CA GLY A 122 2.77 31.05 -10.94
C GLY A 122 3.17 30.04 -9.87
N ILE A 123 3.67 28.86 -10.23
CA ILE A 123 4.19 27.90 -9.24
C ILE A 123 5.69 28.15 -9.01
N THR A 124 6.05 28.48 -7.76
CA THR A 124 7.47 28.59 -7.37
C THR A 124 8.02 27.20 -7.09
N VAL A 125 9.02 26.79 -7.89
CA VAL A 125 9.71 25.52 -7.70
C VAL A 125 10.60 25.60 -6.45
N PRO A 126 10.50 24.67 -5.48
CA PRO A 126 11.36 24.68 -4.31
C PRO A 126 12.82 24.39 -4.67
N GLY A 127 13.76 24.94 -3.90
CA GLY A 127 15.19 24.72 -4.12
C GLY A 127 15.60 23.27 -3.93
N VAL A 128 16.59 22.82 -4.69
CA VAL A 128 17.24 21.51 -4.51
C VAL A 128 18.37 21.69 -3.50
N LEU A 129 18.34 20.94 -2.40
CA LEU A 129 19.39 20.88 -1.37
C LEU A 129 20.48 19.86 -1.73
#